data_AF-K1TN03-F1
#
_entry.id   AF-K1TN03-F1
#
_cell.length_a   1.000
_cell.length_b   1.000
_cell.length_c   1.000
_cell.angle_alpha   90.00
_cell.angle_beta   90.00
_cell.angle_gamma   90.00
#
_symmetry.space_group_name_H-M   'P 1'
#
loop_
_entity.id
_entity.type
_entity.pdbx_description
1 polymer ?
#
loop_
_entity_poly.entity_id
_entity_poly.type
_entity_poly.pdbx_seq_one_letter_code
_entity_poly.pdbx_strand_id
1 'polypeptide(L)'
;LIVDSAGWGQCADSVLKYGNEILKADKDANTMFAVHMYGTAGKNEETVKNTIDTAIKNNICLLIGEFGWKHSDGNVAYDTIMQYSTEKNIGYLAWSWKGNSDDVSYLDISRDWAGVDLTTEWGKPLVEGEYGIKKTSKTCSVYTKYASDDTSSDDEAAE
;
A
#
# COMPACT_ATOMS: atom_id res chain seq x y z
N LEU A 1 10.59 -2.20 -11.30
CA LEU A 1 11.06 -2.97 -10.12
C LEU A 1 10.59 -2.27 -8.84
N ILE A 2 10.41 -3.00 -7.73
CA ILE A 2 10.18 -2.42 -6.40
C ILE A 2 11.37 -2.81 -5.51
N VAL A 3 11.98 -1.83 -4.84
CA VAL A 3 13.11 -2.05 -3.92
C VAL A 3 12.72 -1.60 -2.51
N ASP A 4 12.67 -2.56 -1.59
CA ASP A 4 12.36 -2.28 -0.19
C ASP A 4 13.51 -1.52 0.49
N SER A 5 13.15 -0.68 1.45
CA SER A 5 14.13 0.00 2.28
C SER A 5 14.90 -0.98 3.17
N ALA A 6 16.11 -0.60 3.55
CA ALA A 6 16.94 -1.40 4.44
C ALA A 6 16.30 -1.58 5.83
N GLY A 7 16.90 -2.42 6.68
CA GLY A 7 16.46 -2.58 8.07
C GLY A 7 15.04 -3.13 8.17
N TRP A 8 14.80 -4.26 7.50
CA TRP A 8 13.48 -4.92 7.48
C TRP A 8 12.37 -4.02 6.93
N GLY A 9 12.71 -3.18 5.94
CA GLY A 9 11.76 -2.24 5.36
C GLY A 9 11.53 -0.97 6.19
N GLN A 10 12.06 -0.85 7.41
CA GLN A 10 11.77 0.29 8.30
C GLN A 10 12.85 1.39 8.29
N CYS A 11 13.96 1.23 7.59
CA CYS A 11 14.98 2.27 7.44
C CYS A 11 14.71 3.13 6.21
N ALA A 12 13.66 3.97 6.28
CA ALA A 12 13.25 4.84 5.17
C ALA A 12 14.40 5.71 4.61
N ASP A 13 15.32 6.16 5.46
CA ASP A 13 16.51 6.92 5.08
C ASP A 13 17.33 6.26 3.96
N SER A 14 17.38 4.93 3.91
CA SER A 14 18.11 4.21 2.87
C SER A 14 17.57 4.49 1.46
N VAL A 15 16.25 4.55 1.29
CA VAL A 15 15.64 4.88 0.00
C VAL A 15 15.56 6.39 -0.20
N LEU A 16 15.27 7.17 0.86
CA LEU A 16 15.14 8.62 0.76
C LEU A 16 16.45 9.33 0.38
N LYS A 17 17.59 8.79 0.82
CA LYS A 17 18.93 9.34 0.54
C LYS A 17 19.55 8.74 -0.73
N TYR A 18 19.43 7.42 -0.93
CA TYR A 18 20.17 6.70 -1.98
C TYR A 18 19.30 6.21 -3.14
N GLY A 19 17.97 6.39 -3.08
CA GLY A 19 17.05 5.91 -4.12
C GLY A 19 17.38 6.45 -5.52
N ASN A 20 17.81 7.70 -5.62
CA ASN A 20 18.22 8.28 -6.91
C ASN A 20 19.50 7.66 -7.48
N GLU A 21 20.39 7.12 -6.64
CA GLU A 21 21.57 6.37 -7.11
C GLU A 21 21.15 4.99 -7.64
N ILE A 22 20.24 4.32 -6.93
CA ILE A 22 19.66 3.03 -7.36
C ILE A 22 18.91 3.20 -8.69
N LEU A 23 18.09 4.24 -8.82
CA LEU A 23 17.32 4.51 -10.02
C LEU A 23 18.23 4.80 -11.24
N LYS A 24 19.39 5.45 -11.05
CA LYS A 24 20.37 5.67 -12.12
C LYS A 24 21.07 4.38 -12.55
N ALA A 25 21.15 3.37 -11.69
CA ALA A 25 21.71 2.07 -12.04
C ALA A 25 20.73 1.22 -12.88
N ASP A 26 19.43 1.51 -12.80
CA ASP A 26 18.40 0.91 -13.64
C ASP A 26 18.41 1.55 -15.05
N LYS A 27 18.79 0.77 -16.07
CA LYS A 27 18.87 1.23 -17.46
C LYS A 27 17.53 1.66 -18.05
N ASP A 28 16.42 1.14 -17.50
CA ASP A 28 15.08 1.47 -17.96
C ASP A 28 14.46 2.63 -17.16
N ALA A 29 15.15 3.11 -16.11
CA ALA A 29 14.68 4.13 -15.18
C ALA A 29 13.26 3.87 -14.66
N ASN A 30 12.95 2.60 -14.36
CA ASN A 30 11.62 2.12 -14.02
C ASN A 30 11.63 1.35 -12.69
N THR A 31 12.23 1.99 -11.68
CA THR A 31 12.33 1.47 -10.31
C THR A 31 11.59 2.38 -9.35
N MET A 32 10.78 1.77 -8.48
CA MET A 32 10.13 2.43 -7.35
C MET A 32 10.60 1.79 -6.04
N PHE A 33 10.29 2.44 -4.92
CA PHE A 33 10.82 2.10 -3.61
C PHE A 33 9.70 1.84 -2.62
N ALA A 34 9.93 0.94 -1.67
CA ALA A 34 8.97 0.63 -0.63
C ALA A 34 9.53 0.90 0.77
N VAL A 35 8.67 1.42 1.66
CA VAL A 35 8.91 1.50 3.11
C VAL A 35 7.84 0.69 3.82
N HIS A 36 8.25 -0.12 4.80
CA HIS A 36 7.36 -0.93 5.63
C HIS A 36 7.13 -0.17 6.92
N MET A 37 5.93 0.34 7.13
CA MET A 37 5.60 1.21 8.25
C MET A 37 4.99 0.40 9.40
N TYR A 38 5.87 -0.12 10.28
CA TYR A 38 5.50 -0.69 11.58
C TYR A 38 5.93 0.25 12.72
N GLY A 39 6.34 -0.29 13.88
CA GLY A 39 6.60 0.49 15.08
C GLY A 39 7.78 1.45 14.99
N THR A 40 8.62 1.33 13.96
CA THR A 40 9.76 2.23 13.72
C THR A 40 9.44 3.28 12.66
N ALA A 41 9.15 2.87 11.42
CA ALA A 41 8.90 3.80 10.31
C ALA A 41 7.49 4.40 10.31
N GLY A 42 6.53 3.74 10.95
CA GLY A 42 5.14 4.19 11.08
C GLY A 42 4.80 4.74 12.47
N LYS A 43 5.78 5.01 13.33
CA LYS A 43 5.59 5.21 14.77
C LYS A 43 4.58 6.30 15.17
N ASN A 44 4.52 7.38 14.39
CA ASN A 44 3.66 8.52 14.64
C ASN A 44 3.39 9.32 13.35
N GLU A 45 2.43 10.24 13.42
CA GLU A 45 2.02 11.08 12.29
C GLU A 45 3.19 11.83 11.64
N GLU A 46 4.05 12.45 12.46
CA GLU A 46 5.21 13.21 12.00
C GLU A 46 6.16 12.34 11.15
N THR A 47 6.46 11.13 11.60
CA THR A 47 7.37 10.22 10.90
C THR A 47 6.79 9.76 9.56
N VAL A 48 5.49 9.44 9.54
CA VAL A 48 4.77 9.04 8.32
C VAL A 48 4.78 10.18 7.30
N LYS A 49 4.36 11.39 7.71
CA LYS A 49 4.30 12.56 6.83
C LYS A 49 5.68 12.95 6.32
N ASN A 50 6.69 13.02 7.19
CA ASN A 50 8.06 13.36 6.80
C ASN A 50 8.64 12.38 5.78
N THR A 51 8.36 11.08 5.92
CA THR A 51 8.81 10.06 4.96
C THR A 51 8.18 10.30 3.58
N ILE A 52 6.87 10.47 3.53
CA ILE A 52 6.12 10.71 2.29
C ILE A 52 6.56 12.02 1.63
N ASP A 53 6.60 13.12 2.38
CA ASP A 53 6.96 14.44 1.87
C ASP A 53 8.41 14.49 1.36
N THR A 54 9.33 13.81 2.06
CA THR A 54 10.73 13.72 1.62
C THR A 54 10.86 12.92 0.33
N ALA A 55 10.12 11.81 0.19
CA ALA A 55 10.12 11.03 -1.05
C ALA A 55 9.62 11.86 -2.23
N ILE A 56 8.49 12.55 -2.06
CA ILE A 56 7.91 13.45 -3.08
C ILE A 56 8.90 14.54 -3.46
N LYS A 57 9.47 15.22 -2.45
CA LYS A 57 10.46 16.29 -2.66
C LYS A 57 11.68 15.81 -3.45
N ASN A 58 12.10 14.56 -3.23
CA ASN A 58 13.28 13.98 -3.87
C ASN A 58 12.96 13.27 -5.21
N ASN A 59 11.71 13.37 -5.71
CA ASN A 59 11.21 12.64 -6.89
C ASN A 59 11.40 11.12 -6.80
N ILE A 60 11.18 10.56 -5.61
CA ILE A 60 11.22 9.12 -5.36
C ILE A 60 9.79 8.57 -5.45
N CYS A 61 9.55 7.65 -6.40
CA CYS A 61 8.30 6.92 -6.47
C CYS A 61 8.21 5.95 -5.28
N LEU A 62 7.39 6.31 -4.28
CA LEU A 62 7.28 5.59 -3.02
C LEU A 62 5.98 4.76 -2.96
N LEU A 63 6.08 3.60 -2.34
CA LEU A 63 5.00 2.74 -1.88
C LEU A 63 5.14 2.50 -0.37
N ILE A 64 4.04 2.51 0.37
CA ILE A 64 4.02 1.90 1.70
C ILE A 64 3.80 0.40 1.51
N GLY A 65 4.90 -0.35 1.40
CA GLY A 65 4.89 -1.75 0.93
C GLY A 65 4.29 -2.73 1.92
N GLU A 66 4.39 -2.41 3.21
CA GLU A 66 3.73 -3.10 4.31
C GLU A 66 3.37 -2.09 5.39
N PHE A 67 2.29 -2.31 6.11
CA PHE A 67 2.00 -1.64 7.38
C PHE A 67 0.99 -2.47 8.18
N GLY A 68 0.98 -2.30 9.49
CA GLY A 68 -0.01 -2.87 10.41
C GLY A 68 -0.75 -1.77 11.18
N TRP A 69 -1.77 -2.14 11.94
CA TRP A 69 -2.41 -1.21 12.90
C TRP A 69 -1.65 -1.08 14.23
N LYS A 70 -0.82 -2.07 14.55
CA LYS A 70 0.12 -2.10 15.67
C LYS A 70 1.24 -3.07 15.37
N HIS A 71 2.35 -3.01 16.10
CA HIS A 71 3.40 -4.01 16.01
C HIS A 71 4.18 -4.14 17.32
N SER A 72 4.92 -5.23 17.51
CA SER A 72 5.65 -5.49 18.76
C SER A 72 6.82 -4.52 19.00
N ASP A 73 7.29 -3.85 17.96
CA ASP A 73 8.37 -2.86 18.02
C ASP A 73 7.88 -1.43 18.24
N GLY A 74 6.56 -1.18 18.31
CA GLY A 74 6.02 0.13 18.63
C GLY A 74 4.59 0.39 18.13
N ASN A 75 4.09 1.59 18.45
CA ASN A 75 2.83 2.10 17.93
C ASN A 75 2.90 2.25 16.40
N VAL A 76 1.78 2.10 15.70
CA VAL A 76 1.71 2.37 14.26
C VAL A 76 0.57 3.35 13.99
N ALA A 77 0.90 4.50 13.39
CA ALA A 77 -0.06 5.54 13.02
C ALA A 77 -0.81 5.18 11.72
N TYR A 78 -1.46 4.02 11.70
CA TYR A 78 -2.07 3.45 10.48
C TYR A 78 -3.15 4.35 9.87
N ASP A 79 -3.93 5.06 10.69
CA ASP A 79 -4.91 6.03 10.20
C ASP A 79 -4.21 7.15 9.39
N THR A 80 -3.09 7.69 9.91
CA THR A 80 -2.28 8.67 9.18
C THR A 80 -1.70 8.09 7.90
N ILE A 81 -1.21 6.85 7.93
CA ILE A 81 -0.66 6.17 6.75
C ILE A 81 -1.71 6.15 5.64
N MET A 82 -2.93 5.68 5.94
CA MET A 82 -4.01 5.57 4.94
C MET A 82 -4.50 6.95 4.47
N GLN A 83 -4.72 7.88 5.40
CA GLN A 83 -5.18 9.23 5.10
C GLN A 83 -4.16 9.98 4.23
N TYR A 84 -2.91 10.07 4.67
CA TYR A 84 -1.91 10.89 4.00
C TYR A 84 -1.43 10.28 2.69
N SER A 85 -1.41 8.94 2.61
CA SER A 85 -1.15 8.27 1.33
C SER A 85 -2.25 8.58 0.31
N THR A 86 -3.52 8.60 0.73
CA THR A 86 -4.63 9.03 -0.13
C THR A 86 -4.48 10.49 -0.55
N GLU A 87 -4.18 11.39 0.39
CA GLU A 87 -3.99 12.83 0.12
C GLU A 87 -2.87 13.09 -0.88
N LYS A 88 -1.75 12.36 -0.76
CA LYS A 88 -0.54 12.55 -1.56
C LYS A 88 -0.42 11.64 -2.78
N ASN A 89 -1.43 10.80 -3.03
CA ASN A 89 -1.42 9.77 -4.08
C ASN A 89 -0.24 8.78 -3.96
N ILE A 90 0.05 8.34 -2.74
CA ILE A 90 1.01 7.27 -2.45
C ILE A 90 0.24 5.94 -2.35
N GLY A 91 0.77 4.88 -2.96
CA GLY A 91 0.20 3.55 -2.81
C GLY A 91 0.49 2.97 -1.43
N TYR A 92 -0.40 2.12 -0.93
CA TYR A 92 -0.15 1.33 0.28
C TYR A 92 -0.62 -0.12 0.11
N LEU A 93 0.03 -1.03 0.83
CA LEU A 93 -0.33 -2.44 0.93
C LEU A 93 -0.29 -2.84 2.40
N ALA A 94 -1.44 -3.24 2.95
CA ALA A 94 -1.55 -3.63 4.34
C ALA A 94 -1.12 -5.08 4.57
N TRP A 95 -0.47 -5.33 5.70
CA TRP A 95 -0.06 -6.66 6.13
C TRP A 95 -1.04 -7.23 7.15
N SER A 96 -1.59 -8.43 6.97
CA SER A 96 -1.71 -9.20 5.74
C SER A 96 -3.05 -9.93 5.73
N TRP A 97 -3.41 -10.57 4.62
CA TRP A 97 -4.77 -11.09 4.46
C TRP A 97 -5.19 -12.04 5.60
N LYS A 98 -4.42 -13.10 5.81
CA LYS A 98 -4.63 -14.12 6.84
C LYS A 98 -3.38 -15.00 6.94
N GLY A 99 -3.18 -15.63 8.10
CA GLY A 99 -2.24 -16.74 8.25
C GLY A 99 -0.88 -16.33 8.81
N ASN A 100 -0.82 -15.19 9.49
CA ASN A 100 0.33 -14.85 10.31
C ASN A 100 0.53 -15.89 11.43
N SER A 101 1.77 -16.05 11.89
CA SER A 101 2.07 -16.85 13.09
C SER A 101 1.38 -16.28 14.33
N ASP A 102 1.19 -17.12 15.35
CA ASP A 102 0.41 -16.78 16.54
C ASP A 102 0.82 -15.45 17.20
N ASP A 103 2.12 -15.16 17.23
CA ASP A 103 2.72 -13.97 17.83
C ASP A 103 2.39 -12.66 17.09
N VAL A 104 1.99 -12.74 15.81
CA VAL A 104 1.61 -11.59 14.97
C VAL A 104 0.24 -11.77 14.30
N SER A 105 -0.54 -12.78 14.70
CA SER A 105 -1.90 -13.07 14.20
C SER A 105 -2.88 -11.89 14.31
N TYR A 106 -2.60 -10.89 15.15
CA TYR A 106 -3.37 -9.65 15.23
C TYR A 106 -3.28 -8.78 13.96
N LEU A 107 -2.36 -9.08 13.04
CA LEU A 107 -2.23 -8.47 11.72
C LEU A 107 -3.10 -9.15 10.65
N ASP A 108 -3.79 -10.24 10.96
CA ASP A 108 -4.73 -10.85 10.03
C ASP A 108 -5.89 -9.87 9.74
N ILE A 109 -6.06 -9.54 8.45
CA ILE A 109 -7.16 -8.70 7.94
C ILE A 109 -8.48 -9.47 8.00
N SER A 110 -8.47 -10.77 7.69
CA SER A 110 -9.64 -11.63 7.74
C SER A 110 -9.43 -12.86 8.61
N ARG A 111 -10.51 -13.27 9.29
CA ARG A 111 -10.53 -14.50 10.09
C ARG A 111 -10.65 -15.74 9.22
N ASP A 112 -11.08 -15.62 7.98
CA ASP A 112 -11.24 -16.71 7.02
C ASP A 112 -10.60 -16.38 5.66
N TRP A 113 -10.27 -17.40 4.87
CA TRP A 113 -9.64 -17.18 3.57
C TRP A 113 -10.60 -16.60 2.52
N ALA A 114 -11.91 -16.76 2.69
CA ALA A 114 -12.92 -16.28 1.75
C ALA A 114 -13.26 -14.79 1.95
N GLY A 115 -12.80 -14.17 3.04
CA GLY A 115 -13.01 -12.74 3.30
C GLY A 115 -14.40 -12.38 3.78
N VAL A 116 -15.14 -13.36 4.31
CA VAL A 116 -16.50 -13.14 4.81
C VAL A 116 -16.47 -12.44 6.17
N ASP A 117 -15.46 -12.71 6.98
CA ASP A 117 -15.30 -12.18 8.34
C ASP A 117 -13.99 -11.38 8.46
N LEU A 118 -14.09 -10.06 8.32
CA LEU A 118 -12.97 -9.14 8.54
C LEU A 118 -12.76 -8.89 10.04
N THR A 119 -11.50 -8.84 10.47
CA THR A 119 -11.17 -8.48 11.86
C THR A 119 -11.63 -7.06 12.18
N THR A 120 -12.18 -6.86 13.38
CA THR A 120 -12.84 -5.60 13.76
C THR A 120 -11.81 -4.48 13.94
N GLU A 121 -10.65 -4.82 14.48
CA GLU A 121 -9.60 -3.88 14.85
C GLU A 121 -8.71 -3.50 13.66
N TRP A 122 -8.64 -4.37 12.64
CA TRP A 122 -7.73 -4.18 11.51
C TRP A 122 -8.42 -4.23 10.14
N GLY A 123 -9.01 -5.37 9.79
CA GLY A 123 -9.57 -5.56 8.45
C GLY A 123 -10.72 -4.62 8.13
N LYS A 124 -11.64 -4.36 9.08
CA LYS A 124 -12.75 -3.43 8.86
C LYS A 124 -12.28 -1.98 8.65
N PRO A 125 -11.42 -1.39 9.52
CA PRO A 125 -10.83 -0.08 9.26
C PRO A 125 -10.11 0.00 7.91
N LEU A 126 -9.29 -1.00 7.59
CA LEU A 126 -8.54 -1.04 6.33
C LEU A 126 -9.43 -1.09 5.09
N VAL A 127 -10.46 -1.95 5.09
CA VAL A 127 -11.29 -2.19 3.90
C VAL A 127 -12.42 -1.17 3.78
N GLU A 128 -13.07 -0.82 4.89
CA GLU A 128 -14.35 -0.11 4.92
C GLU A 128 -14.24 1.32 5.48
N GLY A 129 -13.12 1.66 6.11
CA GLY A 129 -12.85 2.97 6.69
C GLY A 129 -12.85 4.12 5.68
N GLU A 130 -12.81 5.36 6.17
CA GLU A 130 -12.85 6.58 5.34
C GLU A 130 -11.80 6.62 4.23
N TYR A 131 -10.57 6.21 4.57
CA TYR A 131 -9.44 6.14 3.63
C TYR A 131 -9.14 4.70 3.19
N GLY A 132 -10.08 3.79 3.46
CA GLY A 132 -9.98 2.36 3.20
C GLY A 132 -10.21 1.97 1.75
N ILE A 133 -9.90 0.71 1.45
CA ILE A 133 -9.82 0.15 0.10
C ILE A 133 -11.13 0.38 -0.69
N LYS A 134 -12.30 0.14 -0.09
CA LYS A 134 -13.60 0.31 -0.78
C LYS A 134 -13.85 1.74 -1.25
N LYS A 135 -13.27 2.75 -0.58
CA LYS A 135 -13.50 4.16 -0.88
C LYS A 135 -12.43 4.78 -1.78
N THR A 136 -11.19 4.26 -1.72
CA THR A 136 -10.04 4.91 -2.36
C THR A 136 -9.43 4.11 -3.51
N SER A 137 -9.60 2.78 -3.52
CA SER A 137 -9.01 1.93 -4.55
C SER A 137 -9.65 2.16 -5.92
N LYS A 138 -8.80 2.13 -6.96
CA LYS A 138 -9.22 2.21 -8.36
C LYS A 138 -8.58 1.08 -9.14
N THR A 139 -9.38 0.36 -9.91
CA THR A 139 -8.88 -0.70 -10.80
C THR A 139 -7.89 -0.11 -11.81
N CYS A 140 -6.75 -0.78 -11.99
CA CYS A 140 -5.79 -0.41 -13.01
C CYS A 140 -6.47 -0.41 -14.39
N SER A 141 -6.30 0.68 -15.15
CA SER A 141 -7.01 0.91 -16.41
C SER A 141 -6.74 -0.14 -17.49
N VAL A 142 -5.64 -0.90 -17.38
CA VAL A 142 -5.36 -2.05 -18.27
C VAL A 142 -6.48 -3.08 -18.22
N TYR A 143 -7.11 -3.27 -17.05
CA TYR A 143 -8.20 -4.24 -16.87
C TYR A 143 -9.58 -3.68 -17.26
N THR A 144 -9.72 -2.37 -17.44
CA THR A 144 -10.98 -1.75 -17.87
C THR A 144 -10.96 -1.37 -19.36
N LYS A 145 -9.78 -1.29 -19.97
CA LYS A 145 -9.60 -0.90 -21.38
C LYS A 145 -10.25 -1.87 -22.38
N TYR A 146 -10.44 -3.13 -22.00
CA TYR A 146 -11.05 -4.15 -22.85
C TYR A 146 -12.51 -4.46 -22.50
N ALA A 147 -13.09 -3.79 -21.50
CA ALA A 147 -14.47 -3.99 -21.10
C ALA A 147 -15.48 -3.24 -22.01
N SER A 148 -15.01 -2.35 -22.89
CA SER A 148 -15.85 -1.56 -23.80
C SER A 148 -16.04 -2.16 -25.19
N ASP A 149 -15.28 -3.19 -25.55
CA ASP A 149 -15.27 -3.73 -26.92
C ASP A 149 -16.18 -4.98 -27.08
N ASP A 150 -16.86 -5.41 -26.00
CA ASP A 150 -17.65 -6.66 -25.97
C ASP A 150 -19.18 -6.43 -26.03
N THR A 151 -19.62 -5.23 -26.44
CA THR A 151 -21.03 -4.95 -26.75
C THR A 151 -21.20 -4.34 -28.14
N SER A 152 -20.78 -5.07 -29.18
CA SER A 152 -21.35 -4.92 -30.51
C SER A 152 -21.20 -6.23 -31.30
N SER A 153 -22.20 -7.08 -31.23
CA SER A 153 -22.57 -7.92 -32.37
C SER A 153 -24.08 -7.81 -32.52
N ASP A 154 -24.44 -7.15 -33.61
CA ASP A 154 -25.80 -6.92 -34.08
C ASP A 154 -26.54 -8.25 -34.28
N ASP A 155 -27.70 -8.41 -33.65
CA ASP A 155 -28.76 -9.28 -34.14
C ASP A 155 -29.88 -8.38 -34.69
N GLU A 156 -29.62 -7.75 -35.84
CA GLU A 156 -30.68 -7.50 -36.82
C GLU A 156 -30.97 -8.82 -37.53
N ALA A 157 -31.91 -9.60 -36.97
CA ALA A 157 -32.57 -10.68 -37.71
C ALA A 157 -33.97 -10.22 -38.10
N ALA A 158 -34.14 -10.05 -39.40
CA ALA A 158 -35.40 -9.81 -40.08
C ALA A 158 -36.47 -10.87 -39.75
N GLU A 159 -37.69 -10.41 -39.40
CA GLU A 159 -38.96 -10.66 -40.13
C GLU A 159 -40.08 -9.75 -39.57
#